data_AF-A0A397GEG6-F1
#
_entry.id   AF-A0A397GEG6-F1
#
_cell.length_a   1.000
_cell.length_b   1.000
_cell.length_c   1.000
_cell.angle_alpha   90.00
_cell.angle_beta   90.00
_cell.angle_gamma   90.00
#
_symmetry.space_group_name_H-M   'P 1'
#
loop_
_entity.id
_entity.type
_entity.pdbx_description
1 polymer ?
#
loop_
_entity_poly.entity_id
_entity_poly.type
_entity_poly.pdbx_seq_one_letter_code
_entity_poly.pdbx_strand_id
1 'polypeptide(L)'
;MEVWLPITDSNYLVYAHRLVVQAFISNPKNKSSVNHLNGIRHDNRTDNLEWVTLKKNANRKVFTNPGCGRSRKVVQKTLNGNIIQIWDSARLAGNTLNINSENIATCCRGKQNTTGEYCWIYYDDYIQFDPNEEWRKIEFNSQKFKVSSLDRVKLLNDMIT
;
A
#
# COMPACT_ATOMS: atom_id res chain seq x y z
N MET A 1 -14.63 17.31 -4.82
CA MET A 1 -13.21 16.97 -4.66
C MET A 1 -13.13 15.86 -3.63
N GLU A 2 -12.86 14.62 -4.06
CA GLU A 2 -12.75 13.49 -3.14
C GLU A 2 -11.43 13.60 -2.36
N VAL A 3 -11.54 13.85 -1.05
CA VAL A 3 -10.40 13.94 -0.15
C VAL A 3 -9.99 12.52 0.24
N TRP A 4 -8.77 12.13 -0.10
CA TRP A 4 -8.16 10.88 0.33
C TRP A 4 -7.64 11.06 1.75
N LEU A 5 -8.34 10.51 2.75
CA LEU A 5 -7.81 10.47 4.10
C LEU A 5 -6.67 9.43 4.14
N PRO A 6 -5.43 9.82 4.49
CA PRO A 6 -4.38 8.86 4.75
C PRO A 6 -4.76 8.13 6.03
N ILE A 7 -4.94 6.81 5.95
CA ILE A 7 -5.23 5.99 7.12
C ILE A 7 -3.93 5.91 7.94
N THR A 8 -3.73 6.90 8.82
CA THR A 8 -2.56 6.99 9.71
C THR A 8 -2.89 6.43 11.08
N ASP A 9 -3.59 5.30 11.16
CA ASP A 9 -3.84 4.63 12.43
C ASP A 9 -3.28 3.21 12.39
N SER A 10 -2.28 2.96 13.23
CA SER A 10 -1.46 1.74 13.23
C SER A 10 -2.27 0.45 13.51
N ASN A 11 -3.45 0.58 14.12
CA ASN A 11 -4.40 -0.52 14.31
C ASN A 11 -5.13 -0.92 13.01
N TYR A 12 -5.24 -0.02 12.02
CA TYR A 12 -5.96 -0.25 10.77
C TYR A 12 -5.17 -1.14 9.79
N LEU A 13 -3.83 -1.03 9.80
CA LEU A 13 -2.94 -1.90 9.02
C LEU A 13 -3.01 -3.37 9.46
N VAL A 14 -3.32 -3.63 10.73
CA VAL A 14 -3.42 -5.00 11.28
C VAL A 14 -4.63 -5.76 10.72
N TYR A 15 -5.66 -5.05 10.22
CA TYR A 15 -6.87 -5.66 9.68
C TYR A 15 -6.99 -5.60 8.15
N ALA A 16 -6.21 -4.77 7.45
CA ALA A 16 -6.32 -4.60 5.99
C ALA A 16 -6.21 -5.92 5.22
N HIS A 17 -5.18 -6.73 5.49
CA HIS A 17 -5.01 -8.04 4.84
C HIS A 17 -6.19 -9.00 5.10
N ARG A 18 -6.82 -8.95 6.29
CA ARG A 18 -8.00 -9.78 6.61
C ARG A 18 -9.21 -9.35 5.79
N LEU A 19 -9.44 -8.04 5.69
CA LEU A 19 -10.52 -7.45 4.91
C LEU A 19 -10.37 -7.81 3.42
N VAL A 20 -9.15 -7.72 2.88
CA VAL A 20 -8.84 -8.10 1.48
C VAL A 20 -9.13 -9.59 1.25
N VAL A 21 -8.57 -10.50 2.08
CA VAL A 21 -8.80 -11.93 1.83
C VAL A 21 -10.26 -12.35 2.04
N GLN A 22 -11.01 -11.72 2.94
CA GLN A 22 -12.44 -12.00 3.11
C GLN A 22 -13.26 -11.57 1.88
N ALA A 23 -12.88 -10.46 1.25
CA ALA A 23 -13.58 -9.95 0.07
C ALA A 23 -13.29 -10.75 -1.20
N PHE A 24 -12.04 -11.21 -1.38
CA PHE A 24 -11.56 -11.72 -2.67
C PHE A 24 -11.15 -13.20 -2.65
N ILE A 25 -10.84 -13.79 -1.49
CA ILE A 25 -10.32 -15.16 -1.40
C ILE A 25 -11.25 -16.04 -0.56
N SER A 26 -11.96 -16.95 -1.24
CA SER A 26 -12.82 -17.93 -0.57
C SER A 26 -12.03 -18.79 0.42
N ASN A 27 -12.61 -19.03 1.60
CA ASN A 27 -12.01 -19.90 2.64
C ASN A 27 -12.84 -21.17 2.89
N PRO A 28 -13.01 -22.06 1.90
CA PRO A 28 -13.86 -23.25 2.05
C PRO A 28 -13.36 -24.22 3.13
N LYS A 29 -12.07 -24.15 3.47
CA LYS A 29 -11.43 -25.01 4.49
C LYS A 29 -11.38 -24.36 5.88
N ASN A 30 -12.09 -23.25 6.08
CA ASN A 30 -12.18 -22.48 7.33
C ASN A 30 -10.83 -22.31 8.06
N LYS A 31 -9.80 -21.94 7.30
CA LYS A 31 -8.45 -21.72 7.85
C LYS A 31 -8.44 -20.40 8.63
N SER A 32 -7.80 -20.37 9.79
CA SER A 32 -7.89 -19.24 10.72
C SER A 32 -6.84 -18.13 10.52
N SER A 33 -5.82 -18.34 9.68
CA SER A 33 -4.69 -17.43 9.51
C SER A 33 -4.48 -17.03 8.06
N VAL A 34 -3.93 -15.83 7.85
CA VAL A 34 -3.57 -15.29 6.53
C VAL A 34 -2.05 -15.20 6.45
N ASN A 35 -1.49 -15.51 5.29
CA ASN A 35 -0.06 -15.45 5.04
C ASN A 35 0.24 -14.61 3.79
N HIS A 36 1.28 -13.78 3.88
CA HIS A 36 1.87 -13.05 2.76
C HIS A 36 2.88 -13.96 2.03
N LEU A 37 2.68 -14.21 0.74
CA LEU A 37 3.54 -15.11 -0.05
C LEU A 37 4.97 -14.60 -0.18
N ASN A 38 5.15 -13.29 -0.36
CA ASN A 38 6.46 -12.64 -0.44
C ASN A 38 7.09 -12.31 0.94
N GLY A 39 6.39 -12.59 2.05
CA GLY A 39 6.85 -12.27 3.41
C GLY A 39 6.81 -10.78 3.78
N ILE A 40 6.30 -9.90 2.91
CA ILE A 40 6.21 -8.45 3.11
C ILE A 40 4.84 -8.12 3.70
N ARG A 41 4.80 -7.73 4.97
CA ARG A 41 3.56 -7.50 5.73
C ARG A 41 2.70 -6.31 5.27
N HIS A 42 3.27 -5.42 4.47
CA HIS A 42 2.60 -4.21 3.97
C HIS A 42 2.10 -4.37 2.53
N ASP A 43 2.37 -5.50 1.88
CA ASP A 43 1.87 -5.81 0.54
C ASP A 43 0.66 -6.72 0.67
N ASN A 44 -0.54 -6.17 0.93
CA ASN A 44 -1.75 -6.99 1.08
C ASN A 44 -2.58 -7.06 -0.21
N ARG A 45 -1.93 -7.02 -1.39
CA ARG A 45 -2.57 -7.34 -2.67
C ARG A 45 -3.15 -8.75 -2.62
N THR A 46 -4.32 -8.96 -3.22
CA THR A 46 -5.02 -10.25 -3.21
C THR A 46 -4.11 -11.40 -3.64
N ASP A 47 -3.32 -11.18 -4.68
CA ASP A 47 -2.45 -12.21 -5.27
C ASP A 47 -1.24 -12.54 -4.38
N ASN A 48 -0.94 -11.69 -3.39
CA ASN A 48 0.13 -11.90 -2.42
C ASN A 48 -0.38 -12.53 -1.11
N LEU A 49 -1.69 -12.77 -0.96
CA LEU A 49 -2.27 -13.30 0.28
C LEU A 49 -2.83 -14.72 0.08
N GLU A 50 -2.69 -15.58 1.08
CA GLU A 50 -3.36 -16.88 1.13
C GLU A 50 -3.90 -17.23 2.52
N TRP A 51 -5.00 -17.98 2.57
CA TRP A 51 -5.47 -18.61 3.81
C TRP A 51 -4.58 -19.81 4.17
N VAL A 52 -4.06 -19.85 5.40
CA VAL A 52 -3.19 -20.90 5.94
C VAL A 52 -3.69 -21.44 7.28
N THR A 53 -3.38 -22.70 7.57
CA THR A 53 -3.65 -23.31 8.89
C THR A 53 -2.59 -22.88 9.90
N LEU A 54 -2.94 -22.87 11.19
CA LEU A 54 -2.02 -22.50 12.28
C LEU A 54 -0.72 -23.33 12.25
N LYS A 55 -0.83 -24.64 12.03
CA LYS A 55 0.31 -25.57 11.95
C LYS A 55 1.27 -25.22 10.79
N LYS A 56 0.72 -24.79 9.64
CA LYS A 56 1.53 -24.41 8.47
C LYS A 56 2.15 -23.01 8.65
N ASN A 57 1.47 -22.11 9.36
CA ASN A 57 1.98 -20.78 9.68
C ASN A 57 3.13 -20.83 10.69
N ALA A 58 2.98 -21.62 11.77
CA ALA A 58 3.99 -21.77 12.82
C ALA A 58 5.30 -22.41 12.33
N ASN A 59 5.22 -23.29 11.33
CA ASN A 59 6.38 -23.99 10.77
C ASN A 59 7.11 -23.21 9.66
N ARG A 60 6.63 -22.03 9.25
CA ARG A 60 7.32 -21.21 8.25
C ARG A 60 8.43 -20.39 8.91
N LYS A 61 9.58 -20.30 8.23
CA LYS A 61 10.65 -19.36 8.62
C LYS A 61 10.06 -17.95 8.62
N VAL A 62 10.05 -17.30 9.78
CA VAL A 62 9.77 -15.88 9.87
C VAL A 62 10.92 -15.17 9.17
N PHE A 63 10.69 -14.67 7.96
CA PHE A 63 11.62 -13.73 7.36
C PHE A 63 11.64 -12.51 8.28
N THR A 64 12.82 -12.14 8.79
CA THR A 64 13.01 -10.85 9.43
C THR A 64 12.54 -9.80 8.43
N ASN A 65 11.58 -8.96 8.80
CA ASN A 65 11.01 -7.96 7.90
C ASN A 65 12.16 -7.05 7.41
N PRO A 66 12.71 -7.21 6.20
CA PRO A 66 13.85 -6.44 5.74
C PRO A 66 13.27 -5.10 5.30
N GLY A 67 13.01 -4.21 6.25
CA GLY A 67 12.19 -3.04 5.97
C GLY A 67 11.61 -2.31 7.17
N CYS A 68 12.13 -2.50 8.38
CA CYS A 68 11.80 -1.63 9.52
C CYS A 68 12.32 -0.18 9.38
N GLY A 69 12.86 0.19 8.22
CA GLY A 69 13.07 1.58 7.82
C GLY A 69 11.84 2.12 7.11
N ARG A 70 11.38 3.31 7.53
CA ARG A 70 10.24 4.08 6.98
C ARG A 70 10.42 4.55 5.52
N SER A 71 11.16 3.82 4.68
CA SER A 71 11.44 4.21 3.31
C SER A 71 10.20 4.00 2.44
N ARG A 72 9.55 5.11 2.08
CA ARG A 72 8.47 5.14 1.10
C ARG A 72 9.06 5.17 -0.31
N LYS A 73 8.45 4.40 -1.22
CA LYS A 73 8.80 4.44 -2.64
C LYS A 73 8.44 5.79 -3.24
N VAL A 74 9.23 6.25 -4.20
CA VAL A 74 9.01 7.53 -4.89
C VAL A 74 9.03 7.32 -6.39
N VAL A 75 8.22 8.11 -7.09
CA VAL A 75 8.11 8.11 -8.55
C VAL A 75 8.76 9.37 -9.07
N GLN A 76 9.74 9.20 -9.95
CA GLN A 76 10.39 10.28 -10.67
C GLN A 76 9.62 10.54 -11.96
N LYS A 77 9.28 11.81 -12.20
CA LYS A 77 8.55 12.27 -13.38
C LYS A 77 9.29 13.42 -14.04
N THR A 78 9.15 13.51 -15.36
CA THR A 78 9.46 14.74 -16.10
C THR A 78 8.54 15.89 -15.66
N LEU A 79 8.93 17.13 -15.97
CA LEU A 79 8.09 18.32 -15.75
C LEU A 79 6.74 18.23 -16.47
N ASN A 80 6.72 17.53 -17.62
CA ASN A 80 5.51 17.28 -18.42
C ASN A 80 4.63 16.15 -17.84
N GLY A 81 5.05 15.54 -16.72
CA GLY A 81 4.27 14.52 -16.03
C GLY A 81 4.54 13.08 -16.49
N ASN A 82 5.39 12.84 -17.48
CA ASN A 82 5.76 11.48 -17.90
C ASN A 82 6.62 10.80 -16.85
N ILE A 83 6.36 9.52 -16.57
CA ILE A 83 7.09 8.73 -15.59
C ILE A 83 8.43 8.32 -16.20
N ILE A 84 9.48 8.47 -15.40
CA ILE A 84 10.83 8.04 -15.75
C ILE A 84 11.14 6.73 -15.04
N GLN A 85 11.00 6.72 -13.70
CA GLN A 85 11.40 5.59 -12.88
C GLN A 85 10.69 5.58 -11.53
N ILE A 86 10.53 4.37 -10.97
CA ILE A 86 10.07 4.14 -9.60
C ILE A 86 11.26 3.68 -8.78
N TRP A 87 11.47 4.34 -7.65
CA TRP A 87 12.59 4.08 -6.74
C TRP A 87 12.07 3.49 -5.44
N ASP A 88 12.78 2.50 -4.89
CA ASP A 88 12.40 1.90 -3.60
C ASP A 88 12.49 2.87 -2.43
N SER A 89 13.25 3.96 -2.57
CA SER A 89 13.26 5.06 -1.59
C SER A 89 13.78 6.37 -2.18
N ALA A 90 13.39 7.49 -1.56
CA ALA A 90 13.98 8.80 -1.86
C ALA A 90 15.50 8.83 -1.65
N ARG A 91 16.03 8.05 -0.70
CA ARG A 91 17.47 7.91 -0.47
C ARG A 91 18.17 7.19 -1.62
N LEU A 92 17.58 6.12 -2.13
CA LEU A 92 18.13 5.39 -3.28
C LEU A 92 18.15 6.28 -4.52
N ALA A 93 17.05 7.01 -4.77
CA ALA A 93 16.96 7.99 -5.84
C ALA A 93 18.01 9.10 -5.69
N GLY A 94 18.11 9.67 -4.49
CA GLY A 94 19.06 10.74 -4.18
C GLY A 94 20.52 10.32 -4.37
N ASN A 95 20.89 9.14 -3.89
CA ASN A 95 22.25 8.61 -4.05
C ASN A 95 22.59 8.34 -5.52
N THR A 96 21.63 7.85 -6.31
CA THR A 96 21.87 7.47 -7.72
C THR A 96 21.93 8.71 -8.64
N LEU A 97 21.08 9.70 -8.38
CA LEU A 97 20.98 10.92 -9.18
C LEU A 97 21.82 12.08 -8.63
N ASN A 98 22.51 11.85 -7.51
CA ASN A 98 23.22 12.88 -6.75
C ASN A 98 22.32 14.08 -6.37
N ILE A 99 21.10 13.79 -5.91
CA ILE A 99 20.08 14.76 -5.47
C ILE A 99 19.86 14.61 -3.98
N ASN A 100 19.66 15.71 -3.26
CA ASN A 100 19.32 15.66 -1.84
C ASN A 100 17.97 14.93 -1.63
N SER A 101 18.00 13.80 -0.91
CA SER A 101 16.81 12.99 -0.65
C SER A 101 15.74 13.71 0.19
N GLU A 102 16.11 14.69 1.01
CA GLU A 102 15.16 15.54 1.74
C GLU A 102 14.39 16.44 0.77
N ASN A 103 15.07 16.98 -0.26
CA ASN A 103 14.41 17.77 -1.30
C ASN A 103 13.46 16.92 -2.15
N ILE A 104 13.80 15.64 -2.39
CA ILE A 104 12.88 14.69 -3.01
C ILE A 104 11.63 14.52 -2.14
N ALA A 105 11.80 14.35 -0.82
CA ALA A 105 10.68 14.19 0.11
C ALA A 105 9.87 15.48 0.34
N THR A 106 10.45 16.68 0.25
CA THR A 106 9.69 17.95 0.26
C THR A 106 8.90 18.11 -1.03
N CYS A 107 9.46 17.70 -2.17
CA CYS A 107 8.78 17.69 -3.46
C CYS A 107 7.56 16.76 -3.44
N CYS A 108 7.70 15.52 -2.97
CA CYS A 108 6.56 14.61 -2.80
C CYS A 108 5.46 15.12 -1.85
N ARG A 109 5.79 16.05 -0.92
CA ARG A 109 4.82 16.68 -0.01
C ARG A 109 4.14 17.93 -0.59
N GLY A 110 4.47 18.30 -1.84
CA GLY A 110 3.96 19.51 -2.48
C GLY A 110 4.53 20.82 -1.92
N LYS A 111 5.60 20.77 -1.11
CA LYS A 111 6.27 21.98 -0.60
C LYS A 111 7.23 22.58 -1.62
N GLN A 112 7.59 21.81 -2.63
CA GLN A 112 8.49 22.21 -3.71
C GLN A 112 8.01 21.56 -5.00
N ASN A 113 8.00 22.31 -6.10
CA ASN A 113 7.45 21.81 -7.37
C ASN A 113 8.38 20.81 -8.05
N THR A 114 9.69 20.97 -7.92
CA THR A 114 10.70 20.17 -8.63
C THR A 114 12.00 20.05 -7.82
N THR A 115 12.76 18.98 -7.99
CA THR A 115 14.16 18.92 -7.52
C THR A 115 15.01 18.10 -8.48
N GLY A 116 16.23 18.59 -8.76
CA GLY A 116 17.12 18.01 -9.77
C GLY A 116 16.48 17.90 -11.15
N GLU A 117 15.68 18.91 -11.54
CA GLU A 117 14.94 18.95 -12.83
C GLU A 117 13.78 17.94 -12.98
N TYR A 118 13.44 17.21 -11.92
CA TYR A 118 12.35 16.24 -11.90
C TYR A 118 11.22 16.61 -10.94
N CYS A 119 10.02 16.12 -11.23
CA CYS A 119 8.89 16.12 -10.32
C CYS A 119 8.86 14.79 -9.56
N TRP A 120 8.55 14.85 -8.27
CA TRP A 120 8.56 13.68 -7.39
C TRP A 120 7.22 13.54 -6.68
N ILE A 121 6.67 12.33 -6.70
CA ILE A 121 5.47 11.97 -5.94
C ILE A 121 5.72 10.66 -5.20
N TYR A 122 5.02 10.41 -4.10
CA TYR A 122 5.07 9.09 -3.50
C TYR A 122 4.40 8.09 -4.42
N TYR A 123 4.92 6.86 -4.43
CA TYR A 123 4.32 5.78 -5.22
C TYR A 123 2.85 5.59 -4.86
N ASP A 124 2.50 5.67 -3.57
CA ASP A 124 1.12 5.57 -3.09
C ASP A 124 0.18 6.60 -3.76
N ASP A 125 0.68 7.81 -4.01
CA ASP A 125 -0.06 8.89 -4.66
C ASP A 125 -0.09 8.74 -6.19
N TYR A 126 0.88 8.00 -6.75
CA TYR A 126 0.92 7.63 -8.16
C TYR A 126 -0.02 6.49 -8.52
N ILE A 127 -0.27 5.54 -7.61
CA ILE A 127 -1.24 4.47 -7.85
C ILE A 127 -2.64 5.08 -7.85
N GLN A 128 -3.07 5.65 -8.97
CA GLN A 128 -4.47 5.96 -9.22
C GLN A 128 -4.90 5.38 -10.57
N PHE A 129 -5.94 4.56 -10.46
CA PHE A 129 -6.69 3.89 -11.53
C PHE A 129 -5.95 2.79 -12.30
N ASP A 130 -5.97 1.58 -11.73
CA ASP A 130 -5.87 0.36 -12.54
C ASP A 130 -7.29 0.04 -13.04
N PRO A 131 -7.54 -0.05 -14.36
CA PRO A 131 -8.85 -0.41 -14.88
C PRO A 131 -9.32 -1.82 -14.45
N ASN A 132 -8.42 -2.66 -13.92
CA ASN A 132 -8.74 -3.97 -13.34
C ASN A 132 -8.88 -3.92 -11.81
N GLU A 133 -8.84 -2.72 -11.19
CA GLU A 133 -9.06 -2.55 -9.76
C GLU A 133 -10.52 -2.82 -9.40
N GLU A 134 -10.80 -4.05 -8.97
CA GLU A 134 -12.09 -4.42 -8.44
C GLU A 134 -12.28 -3.86 -7.02
N TRP A 135 -13.43 -3.23 -6.79
CA TRP A 135 -13.83 -2.80 -5.46
C TRP A 135 -15.02 -3.62 -4.96
N ARG A 136 -14.90 -4.19 -3.77
CA ARG A 136 -15.97 -4.94 -3.10
C ARG A 136 -16.37 -4.28 -1.80
N LYS A 137 -17.67 -4.32 -1.49
CA LYS A 137 -18.21 -3.89 -0.21
C LYS A 137 -18.24 -5.09 0.73
N ILE A 138 -17.71 -4.93 1.94
CA ILE A 138 -17.76 -5.96 2.97
C ILE A 138 -18.22 -5.38 4.29
N GLU A 139 -18.80 -6.23 5.12
CA GLU A 139 -19.15 -5.90 6.49
C GLU A 139 -18.26 -6.71 7.43
N PHE A 140 -17.59 -6.03 8.36
CA PHE A 140 -16.72 -6.64 9.35
C PHE A 140 -16.93 -5.96 10.70
N ASN A 141 -17.22 -6.73 11.75
CA ASN A 141 -17.51 -6.21 13.10
C ASN A 141 -18.56 -5.08 13.10
N SER A 142 -19.66 -5.25 12.35
CA SER A 142 -20.74 -4.27 12.22
C SER A 142 -20.35 -2.93 11.57
N GLN A 143 -19.18 -2.87 10.91
CA GLN A 143 -18.73 -1.73 10.10
C GLN A 143 -18.67 -2.11 8.63
N LYS A 144 -19.08 -1.19 7.75
CA LYS A 144 -19.04 -1.38 6.29
C LYS A 144 -17.74 -0.80 5.74
N PHE A 145 -17.08 -1.54 4.86
CA PHE A 145 -15.86 -1.13 4.18
C PHE A 145 -15.98 -1.31 2.68
N LYS A 146 -15.26 -0.48 1.93
CA LYS A 146 -14.97 -0.69 0.51
C LYS A 146 -13.51 -1.11 0.38
N VAL A 147 -13.28 -2.29 -0.17
CA VAL A 147 -11.95 -2.89 -0.30
C VAL A 147 -11.61 -3.09 -1.77
N SER A 148 -10.40 -2.73 -2.15
CA SER A 148 -9.83 -2.88 -3.49
C SER A 148 -8.99 -4.15 -3.59
N SER A 149 -8.93 -4.77 -4.77
CA SER A 149 -8.00 -5.86 -5.09
C SER A 149 -6.53 -5.47 -4.93
N LEU A 150 -6.24 -4.16 -4.96
CA LEU A 150 -4.91 -3.55 -4.80
C LEU A 150 -4.62 -3.08 -3.37
N ASP A 151 -5.22 -3.72 -2.36
CA ASP A 151 -4.91 -3.44 -0.94
C ASP A 151 -5.36 -2.06 -0.42
N ARG A 152 -6.32 -1.44 -1.08
CA ARG A 152 -6.92 -0.18 -0.58
C ARG A 152 -8.19 -0.48 0.20
N VAL A 153 -8.29 0.04 1.41
CA VAL A 153 -9.49 -0.07 2.25
C VAL A 153 -10.02 1.33 2.53
N LYS A 154 -11.33 1.53 2.38
CA LYS A 154 -12.04 2.76 2.77
C LYS A 154 -13.19 2.40 3.71
N LEU A 155 -13.31 3.11 4.84
CA LEU A 155 -14.48 3.01 5.71
C LEU A 155 -15.68 3.65 5.00
N LEU A 156 -16.80 2.94 4.92
CA LEU A 156 -18.07 3.51 4.51
C LEU A 156 -18.77 4.00 5.78
N ASN A 157 -18.47 5.24 6.18
CA ASN A 157 -19.28 5.89 7.20
C ASN A 157 -20.68 6.11 6.60
N ASP A 158 -21.73 5.67 7.29
CA ASP A 158 -23.12 6.03 7.02
C ASP A 158 -23.38 7.52 7.35
N MET A 159 -22.44 8.42 7.01
CA MET A 159 -22.68 9.86 6.91
C MET A 159 -23.51 10.08 5.65
N ILE A 160 -24.78 9.71 5.73
CA ILE A 160 -25.84 10.34 4.95
C ILE A 160 -25.77 11.82 5.35
N THR A 161 -25.24 12.64 4.46
CA THR A 161 -25.63 14.06 4.42
C THR A 161 -26.88 14.13 3.56
#